data_AF-A0A1I7VIV0-F1
#
_entry.id   AF-A0A1I7VIV0-F1
#
_cell.length_a   1.000
_cell.length_b   1.000
_cell.length_c   1.000
_cell.angle_alpha   90.00
_cell.angle_beta   90.00
_cell.angle_gamma   90.00
#
_symmetry.space_group_name_H-M   'P 1'
#
loop_
_entity.id
_entity.type
_entity.pdbx_description
1 polymer ?
#
loop_
_entity_poly.entity_id
_entity_poly.type
_entity_poly.pdbx_seq_one_letter_code
_entity_poly.pdbx_strand_id
1 'polypeptide(L)'
;AASRHRCHFLMDLHGREFERTGGKHEWLNGLSYASEKIQNLDVLNAVLAHQPWSANVDHLTMLTKCCSPTNWCLSELVQASVILAQTHVLCSFVLGNGTVHPNGHTVLVL
;
A
#
# COMPACT_ATOMS: atom_id res chain seq x y z
N ALA A 1 0.98 -0.52 1.09
CA ALA A 1 0.30 -1.23 2.18
C ALA A 1 0.98 -2.55 2.58
N ALA A 2 0.96 -3.61 1.78
CA ALA A 2 1.48 -4.93 2.21
C ALA A 2 2.96 -4.92 2.67
N SER A 3 3.79 -4.12 2.01
CA SER A 3 5.20 -3.90 2.39
C SER A 3 5.38 -3.33 3.80
N ARG A 4 4.43 -2.54 4.33
CA ARG A 4 4.47 -1.99 5.71
C ARG A 4 4.43 -3.08 6.77
N HIS A 5 3.82 -4.23 6.46
CA HIS A 5 3.75 -5.39 7.36
C HIS A 5 4.67 -6.54 6.94
N ARG A 6 5.53 -6.34 5.92
CA ARG A 6 6.39 -7.39 5.34
C ARG A 6 5.60 -8.65 4.93
N CYS A 7 4.37 -8.45 4.47
CA CYS A 7 3.51 -9.55 4.02
C CYS A 7 3.90 -9.96 2.60
N HIS A 8 4.92 -10.81 2.48
CA HIS A 8 5.47 -11.25 1.19
C HIS A 8 4.43 -11.89 0.28
N PHE A 9 3.51 -12.70 0.82
CA PHE A 9 2.45 -13.32 0.04
C PHE A 9 1.58 -12.29 -0.71
N LEU A 10 1.14 -11.23 -0.02
CA LEU A 10 0.33 -10.18 -0.65
C LEU A 10 1.16 -9.26 -1.55
N MET A 11 2.44 -9.04 -1.24
CA MET A 11 3.35 -8.32 -2.14
C MET A 11 3.49 -9.04 -3.47
N ASP A 12 3.73 -10.36 -3.45
CA ASP A 12 3.88 -11.19 -4.64
C ASP A 12 2.56 -11.35 -5.40
N LEU A 13 1.44 -11.50 -4.69
CA LEU A 13 0.11 -11.54 -5.31
C LEU A 13 -0.20 -10.23 -6.04
N HIS A 14 -0.05 -9.09 -5.38
CA HIS A 14 -0.33 -7.79 -6.01
C HIS A 14 0.67 -7.44 -7.10
N GLY A 15 1.94 -7.83 -6.98
CA GLY A 15 2.95 -7.67 -8.03
C GLY A 15 2.57 -8.42 -9.30
N ARG A 16 2.22 -9.71 -9.19
CA ARG A 16 1.78 -10.52 -10.34
C ARG A 16 0.52 -9.97 -11.00
N GLU A 17 -0.46 -9.55 -10.21
CA GLU A 17 -1.70 -8.97 -10.76
C GLU A 17 -1.45 -7.61 -11.43
N PHE A 18 -0.54 -6.81 -10.90
CA PHE A 18 -0.13 -5.55 -11.52
C PHE A 18 0.50 -5.79 -12.90
N GLU A 19 1.40 -6.76 -13.03
CA GLU A 19 1.97 -7.12 -14.34
C GLU A 19 0.91 -7.71 -15.28
N ARG A 20 0.05 -8.61 -14.78
CA ARG A 20 -1.03 -9.25 -15.56
C ARG A 20 -1.99 -8.22 -16.16
N THR A 21 -2.16 -7.07 -15.50
CA THR A 21 -3.03 -5.98 -15.96
C THR A 21 -2.32 -4.94 -16.84
N GLY A 22 -1.05 -5.18 -17.20
CA GLY A 22 -0.26 -4.29 -18.05
C GLY A 22 0.45 -3.16 -17.30
N GLY A 23 0.62 -3.30 -15.98
CA GLY A 23 1.43 -2.41 -15.17
C GLY A 23 2.90 -2.38 -15.61
N LYS A 24 3.56 -1.23 -15.46
CA LYS A 24 4.96 -1.06 -15.87
C LYS A 24 5.89 -1.78 -14.90
N HIS A 25 6.62 -2.79 -15.39
CA HIS A 25 7.54 -3.59 -14.57
C HIS A 25 8.53 -2.74 -13.74
N GLU A 26 8.97 -1.59 -14.27
CA GLU A 26 9.88 -0.67 -13.57
C GLU A 26 9.36 -0.21 -12.20
N TRP A 27 8.03 -0.14 -12.00
CA TRP A 27 7.42 0.26 -10.72
C TRP A 27 7.67 -0.77 -9.61
N LEU A 28 7.94 -2.02 -9.95
CA LEU A 28 8.22 -3.09 -8.99
C LEU A 28 9.65 -2.99 -8.40
N ASN A 29 10.52 -2.18 -9.01
CA ASN A 29 11.88 -1.93 -8.50
C ASN A 29 11.91 -1.04 -7.24
N GLY A 30 10.78 -0.44 -6.88
CA GLY A 30 10.64 0.37 -5.67
C GLY A 30 9.74 1.59 -5.87
N LEU A 31 9.34 2.19 -4.76
CA LEU A 31 8.41 3.32 -4.76
C LEU A 31 8.92 4.53 -5.56
N SER A 32 10.24 4.76 -5.59
CA SER A 32 10.87 5.84 -6.37
C SER A 32 10.68 5.72 -7.89
N TYR A 33 10.36 4.52 -8.39
CA TYR A 33 10.08 4.28 -9.82
C TYR A 33 8.60 4.47 -10.17
N ALA A 34 7.72 4.59 -9.17
CA ALA A 34 6.30 4.88 -9.39
C ALA A 34 6.07 6.36 -9.71
N SER A 35 4.87 6.73 -10.16
CA SER A 35 4.54 8.14 -10.38
C SER A 35 4.55 8.94 -9.07
N GLU A 36 4.90 10.23 -9.14
CA GLU A 36 4.92 11.15 -8.00
C GLU A 36 3.59 11.12 -7.20
N LYS A 37 2.46 10.98 -7.91
CA LYS A 37 1.13 10.82 -7.31
C LYS A 37 1.07 9.64 -6.32
N ILE A 38 1.63 8.49 -6.69
CA ILE A 38 1.69 7.31 -5.83
C ILE A 38 2.72 7.48 -4.71
N GLN A 39 3.87 8.09 -5.00
CA GLN A 39 4.90 8.37 -4.00
C GLN A 39 4.37 9.23 -2.86
N ASN A 40 3.61 10.27 -3.18
CA ASN A 40 3.01 11.18 -2.20
C ASN A 40 2.05 10.46 -1.23
N LEU A 41 1.42 9.36 -1.67
CA LEU A 41 0.51 8.57 -0.84
C LEU A 41 1.24 7.80 0.28
N ASP A 42 2.56 7.64 0.22
CA ASP A 42 3.29 6.79 1.15
C ASP A 42 3.23 7.26 2.61
N VAL A 43 3.19 8.59 2.82
CA VAL A 43 3.03 9.19 4.14
C VAL A 43 1.70 8.77 4.77
N LEU A 44 0.60 8.89 4.02
CA LEU A 44 -0.71 8.46 4.48
C LEU A 44 -0.75 6.94 4.72
N ASN A 45 -0.17 6.15 3.82
CA ASN A 45 -0.01 4.71 3.97
C ASN A 45 0.78 4.34 5.24
N ALA A 46 1.78 5.12 5.65
CA ALA A 46 2.52 4.91 6.90
C ALA A 46 1.62 5.12 8.13
N VAL A 47 0.90 6.25 8.14
CA VAL A 47 0.01 6.64 9.24
C VAL A 47 -1.10 5.61 9.41
N LEU A 48 -1.76 5.22 8.31
CA LEU A 48 -2.84 4.22 8.35
C LEU A 48 -2.36 2.84 8.82
N ALA A 49 -1.13 2.44 8.48
CA ALA A 49 -0.58 1.14 8.85
C ALA A 49 -0.23 1.00 10.34
N HIS A 50 0.22 2.09 10.97
CA HIS A 50 0.86 2.04 12.29
C HIS A 50 0.14 2.85 13.37
N GLN A 51 -0.46 3.99 13.00
CA GLN A 51 -1.11 4.91 13.94
C GLN A 51 -2.30 5.61 13.25
N PRO A 52 -3.37 4.87 12.92
CA PRO A 52 -4.50 5.44 12.19
C PRO A 52 -5.19 6.61 12.93
N TRP A 53 -5.10 6.65 14.26
CA TRP A 53 -5.60 7.77 15.08
C TRP A 53 -4.82 9.08 14.88
N SER A 54 -3.60 9.01 14.35
CA SER A 54 -2.77 10.18 14.03
C SER A 54 -3.09 10.77 12.65
N ALA A 55 -4.06 10.20 11.90
CA ALA A 55 -4.52 10.75 10.65
C ALA A 55 -5.24 12.09 10.88
N ASN A 56 -4.79 13.15 10.21
CA ASN A 56 -5.31 14.49 10.34
C ASN A 56 -5.71 15.06 8.96
N VAL A 57 -6.40 16.20 9.00
CA VAL A 57 -6.84 16.91 7.79
C VAL A 57 -5.65 17.43 6.98
N ASP A 58 -4.51 17.69 7.62
CA ASP A 58 -3.30 18.19 6.95
C ASP A 58 -2.73 17.15 5.97
N HIS A 59 -2.67 15.87 6.36
CA HIS A 59 -2.25 14.78 5.47
C HIS A 59 -3.13 14.68 4.21
N LEU A 60 -4.44 14.87 4.36
CA LEU A 60 -5.39 14.86 3.24
C LEU A 60 -5.28 16.13 2.39
N THR A 61 -5.07 17.26 3.04
CA THR A 61 -4.93 18.57 2.41
C THR A 61 -3.67 18.63 1.54
N MET A 62 -2.56 18.08 2.02
CA MET A 62 -1.30 17.96 1.27
C MET A 62 -1.48 17.18 -0.04
N LEU A 63 -2.31 16.13 -0.04
CA LEU A 63 -2.56 15.30 -1.21
C LEU A 63 -3.55 15.93 -2.22
N THR A 64 -4.37 16.87 -1.78
CA THR A 64 -5.48 17.43 -2.56
C THR A 64 -5.26 18.87 -3.03
N LYS A 65 -4.43 19.69 -2.36
CA LYS A 65 -4.32 21.14 -2.64
C LYS A 65 -3.18 21.58 -3.57
N CYS A 66 -2.30 20.71 -4.03
CA CYS A 66 -1.08 21.15 -4.75
C CYS A 66 -1.28 21.31 -6.27
N CYS A 67 -2.00 22.32 -6.79
CA CYS A 67 -2.23 22.66 -8.24
C CYS A 67 -1.29 22.06 -9.34
N SER A 68 -1.25 20.73 -9.49
CA SER A 68 -0.33 19.95 -10.31
C SER A 68 -1.10 18.75 -10.86
N PRO A 69 -0.79 18.25 -12.06
CA PRO A 69 -1.41 17.05 -12.61
C PRO A 69 -1.20 15.79 -11.75
N THR A 70 -0.31 15.83 -10.75
CA THR A 70 -0.02 14.71 -9.83
C THR A 70 -0.89 14.68 -8.57
N ASN A 71 -1.89 15.56 -8.46
CA ASN A 71 -2.81 15.60 -7.33
C ASN A 71 -3.81 14.44 -7.29
N TRP A 72 -4.27 14.17 -6.07
CA TRP A 72 -5.42 13.31 -5.82
C TRP A 72 -6.70 14.13 -5.78
N CYS A 73 -7.73 13.72 -6.51
CA CYS A 73 -9.07 14.19 -6.23
C CYS A 73 -9.63 13.46 -4.98
N LEU A 74 -10.64 14.04 -4.34
CA LEU A 74 -11.18 13.48 -3.09
C LEU A 74 -11.68 12.03 -3.26
N SER A 75 -12.36 11.73 -4.37
CA SER A 75 -12.89 10.38 -4.62
C SER A 75 -11.77 9.36 -4.84
N GLU A 76 -10.72 9.71 -5.59
CA GLU A 76 -9.54 8.87 -5.75
C GLU A 76 -8.84 8.63 -4.41
N LEU A 77 -8.70 9.67 -3.58
CA LEU A 77 -8.04 9.57 -2.28
C LEU A 77 -8.82 8.67 -1.32
N VAL A 78 -10.15 8.81 -1.28
CA VAL A 78 -11.02 7.93 -0.50
C VAL A 78 -10.87 6.48 -0.97
N GLN A 79 -10.93 6.23 -2.28
CA GLN A 79 -10.77 4.90 -2.84
C GLN A 79 -9.39 4.30 -2.51
N ALA A 80 -8.33 5.08 -2.65
CA ALA A 80 -6.97 4.65 -2.30
C ALA A 80 -6.86 4.32 -0.81
N SER A 81 -7.46 5.13 0.06
CA SER A 81 -7.48 4.89 1.51
C SER A 81 -8.18 3.59 1.87
N VAL A 82 -9.31 3.28 1.21
CA VAL A 82 -10.01 2.00 1.37
C VAL A 82 -9.12 0.83 0.93
N ILE A 83 -8.45 0.92 -0.22
CA ILE A 83 -7.53 -0.12 -0.70
C ILE A 83 -6.38 -0.35 0.28
N LEU A 84 -5.79 0.73 0.82
CA LEU A 84 -4.73 0.64 1.83
C LEU A 84 -5.23 -0.10 3.08
N ALA A 85 -6.35 0.37 3.66
CA ALA A 85 -6.95 -0.23 4.85
C ALA A 85 -7.31 -1.71 4.65
N GLN A 86 -7.96 -2.04 3.53
CA GLN A 86 -8.29 -3.42 3.19
C GLN A 86 -7.04 -4.30 3.09
N THR A 87 -5.98 -3.78 2.46
CA THR A 87 -4.72 -4.52 2.36
C THR A 87 -4.07 -4.74 3.73
N HIS A 88 -4.15 -3.76 4.65
CA HIS A 88 -3.67 -3.92 6.03
C HIS A 88 -4.43 -5.02 6.78
N VAL A 89 -5.76 -5.03 6.69
CA VAL A 89 -6.60 -6.09 7.27
C VAL A 89 -6.25 -7.46 6.70
N LEU A 90 -6.08 -7.56 5.38
CA LEU A 90 -5.66 -8.80 4.73
C LEU A 90 -4.26 -9.24 5.17
N CYS A 91 -3.32 -8.32 5.40
CA CYS A 91 -2.01 -8.67 5.95
C CYS A 91 -2.14 -9.31 7.33
N SER A 92 -2.93 -8.71 8.23
CA SER A 92 -3.19 -9.27 9.55
C SER A 92 -3.82 -10.65 9.47
N PHE A 93 -4.77 -10.86 8.55
CA PHE A 93 -5.39 -12.15 8.32
C PHE A 93 -4.39 -13.20 7.81
N VAL A 94 -3.64 -12.88 6.75
CA VAL A 94 -2.65 -13.78 6.11
C VAL A 94 -1.56 -14.19 7.09
N LEU A 95 -1.02 -13.23 7.84
CA LEU A 95 0.01 -13.46 8.85
C LEU A 95 -0.54 -14.21 10.07
N GLY A 96 -1.74 -13.87 10.54
CA GLY A 96 -2.39 -14.54 11.67
C GLY A 96 -2.78 -15.99 11.39
N ASN A 97 -3.08 -16.34 10.14
CA ASN A 97 -3.36 -17.72 9.73
C ASN A 97 -2.09 -18.53 9.39
N GLY A 98 -0.89 -17.95 9.53
CA GLY A 98 0.37 -18.65 9.24
C GLY A 98 0.52 -19.09 7.78
N THR A 99 -0.14 -18.39 6.85
CA THR A 99 -0.10 -18.78 5.43
C THR A 99 1.34 -18.78 4.91
N VAL A 100 1.78 -19.95 4.49
CA VAL A 100 3.16 -20.24 4.08
C VAL A 100 3.39 -19.59 2.72
N HIS A 101 4.44 -18.77 2.61
CA HIS A 101 4.95 -18.32 1.33
C HIS A 101 5.19 -19.54 0.43
N PRO A 102 4.84 -19.53 -0.87
CA PRO A 102 5.07 -20.68 -1.76
C PRO A 102 6.52 -21.22 -1.74
N ASN A 103 7.47 -20.38 -1.32
CA ASN A 103 8.90 -20.69 -1.23
C ASN A 103 9.43 -20.85 0.21
N GLY A 104 8.56 -21.19 1.15
CA GLY A 104 8.91 -21.82 2.42
C GLY A 104 9.89 -21.08 3.31
N HIS A 105 9.41 -20.14 4.14
CA HIS A 105 9.91 -19.96 5.50
C HIS A 105 8.73 -19.63 6.40
N THR A 106 8.38 -20.58 7.26
CA THR A 106 7.38 -20.43 8.31
C THR A 106 7.93 -19.43 9.33
N VAL A 107 7.43 -18.20 9.34
CA VAL A 107 7.61 -17.36 10.54
C VAL A 107 6.58 -17.85 11.54
N LEU A 108 6.97 -18.87 12.31
CA LEU A 108 6.30 -19.22 13.54
C LEU A 108 6.42 -18.02 14.47
N VAL A 109 5.34 -17.25 14.63
CA VAL A 109 5.20 -16.35 15.77
C VAL A 109 4.58 -17.17 16.89
N LEU A 110 5.43 -17.75 17.75
CA LEU A 110 5.13 -17.94 19.17
C LEU A 110 5.68 -16.73 19.92
#